data_AF-A0A2U3KRS6-F1
#
_entry.id   AF-A0A2U3KRS6-F1
#
_cell.length_a   1.000
_cell.length_b   1.000
_cell.length_c   1.000
_cell.angle_alpha   90.00
_cell.angle_beta   90.00
_cell.angle_gamma   90.00
#
_symmetry.space_group_name_H-M   'P 1'
#
loop_
_entity.id
_entity.type
_entity.pdbx_description
1 polymer ?
#
loop_
_entity_poly.entity_id
_entity_poly.type
_entity_poly.pdbx_seq_one_letter_code
_entity_poly.pdbx_strand_id
1 'polypeptide(L)'
;MLSAEAEIPASATGRANLTDTVMEAAEQGGGLLQLSEKTAAIVFGPENGAVGEKLVYQAAREAHAKSTYDHLFVIGFAIQPNARKLVEDCESVVGIPATYLQMTPDVMMGDLLKTMRSSQIFSVCGLPEVKVHSTTKDGNTTYQVELLGLDVFDPATMEAEHRKGDDVPAWLLDTDYNDLSFHVCQAFFPRTAAWDNLKRALKANYEETVWDHLAGTISAPFEAGEQRQAAVKVIDDRGNELLVVKSLP
;
A
#
# COMPACT_ATOMS: atom_id res chain seq x y z
N MET A 1 22.60 -12.94 -13.75
CA MET A 1 23.34 -11.78 -14.28
C MET A 1 22.64 -10.55 -13.78
N LEU A 2 23.41 -9.57 -13.30
CA LEU A 2 22.86 -8.28 -12.86
C LEU A 2 22.30 -7.51 -14.05
N SER A 3 21.21 -6.80 -13.80
CA SER A 3 20.50 -6.01 -14.81
C SER A 3 20.85 -4.53 -14.74
N ALA A 4 21.13 -4.01 -13.55
CA ALA A 4 21.55 -2.63 -13.34
C ALA A 4 22.30 -2.49 -12.00
N GLU A 5 22.92 -1.33 -11.81
CA GLU A 5 23.49 -0.87 -10.54
C GLU A 5 22.98 0.54 -10.25
N ALA A 6 22.86 0.86 -8.96
CA ALA A 6 22.43 2.18 -8.50
C ALA A 6 23.25 2.63 -7.29
N GLU A 7 23.59 3.91 -7.24
CA GLU A 7 24.10 4.56 -6.05
C GLU A 7 22.91 4.93 -5.16
N ILE A 8 22.95 4.48 -3.90
CA ILE A 8 21.89 4.74 -2.94
C ILE A 8 22.48 5.57 -1.80
N PRO A 9 21.86 6.71 -1.44
CA PRO A 9 22.23 7.45 -0.25
C PRO A 9 22.14 6.52 0.97
N ALA A 10 23.16 6.54 1.84
CA ALA A 10 23.22 5.62 2.97
C ALA A 10 21.97 5.72 3.86
N SER A 11 21.38 6.91 3.98
CA SER A 11 20.11 7.20 4.66
C SER A 11 18.89 6.41 4.14
N ALA A 12 18.88 6.04 2.86
CA ALA A 12 17.75 5.36 2.22
C ALA A 12 17.78 3.83 2.39
N THR A 13 18.87 3.24 2.89
CA THR A 13 19.03 1.78 2.93
C THR A 13 18.38 1.09 4.13
N GLY A 14 17.50 1.77 4.90
CA GLY A 14 16.79 1.21 6.07
C GLY A 14 17.65 0.72 7.24
N ARG A 15 18.99 0.74 7.07
CA ARG A 15 20.04 0.35 8.03
C ARG A 15 21.04 1.49 8.26
N ALA A 16 20.72 2.72 7.88
CA ALA A 16 21.57 3.88 8.09
C ALA A 16 21.75 4.12 9.59
N ASN A 17 22.99 4.11 10.07
CA ASN A 17 23.27 4.55 11.44
C ASN A 17 23.47 6.08 11.46
N LEU A 18 23.43 6.70 12.64
CA LEU A 18 23.59 8.16 12.79
C LEU A 18 24.90 8.67 12.17
N THR A 19 25.96 7.87 12.23
CA THR A 19 27.27 8.20 11.66
C THR A 19 27.23 8.27 10.13
N ASP A 20 26.55 7.30 9.50
CA ASP A 20 26.35 7.26 8.05
C ASP A 20 25.60 8.50 7.57
N THR A 21 24.56 8.92 8.29
CA THR A 21 23.75 10.11 7.95
C THR A 21 24.50 11.42 8.15
N VAL A 22 25.36 11.50 9.18
CA VAL A 22 26.21 12.68 9.43
C VAL A 22 27.32 12.78 8.39
N MET A 23 27.91 11.66 7.97
CA MET A 23 28.89 11.64 6.87
C MET A 23 28.26 12.05 5.55
N GLU A 24 27.07 11.52 5.22
CA GLU A 24 26.30 11.89 4.03
C GLU A 24 26.02 13.40 3.96
N ALA A 25 25.60 14.00 5.09
CA ALA A 25 25.36 15.45 5.17
C ALA A 25 26.65 16.28 5.01
N ALA A 26 27.79 15.79 5.51
CA ALA A 26 29.09 16.46 5.37
C ALA A 26 29.66 16.37 3.94
N GLU A 27 29.40 15.26 3.24
CA GLU A 27 29.72 15.07 1.83
C GLU A 27 28.86 15.98 0.93
N GLN A 28 27.55 16.08 1.20
CA GLN A 28 26.65 17.02 0.50
C GLN A 28 27.03 18.49 0.72
N GLY A 29 27.59 18.81 1.88
CA GLY A 29 28.11 20.14 2.22
C GLY A 29 29.46 20.49 1.59
N GLY A 30 30.07 19.60 0.80
CA GLY A 30 31.35 19.81 0.11
C GLY A 30 32.58 19.79 1.03
N GLY A 31 32.42 19.29 2.27
CA GLY A 31 33.51 19.22 3.26
C GLY A 31 34.31 17.92 3.25
N LEU A 32 33.81 16.88 2.57
CA LEU A 32 34.39 15.54 2.47
C LEU A 32 34.23 14.97 1.06
N LEU A 33 35.12 14.03 0.69
CA LEU A 33 35.00 13.21 -0.51
C LEU A 33 33.84 12.22 -0.34
N GLN A 34 33.03 12.02 -1.39
CA GLN A 34 31.93 11.04 -1.41
C GLN A 34 32.47 9.61 -1.21
N LEU A 35 32.40 9.11 0.02
CA LEU A 35 32.85 7.78 0.42
C LEU A 35 31.73 6.98 1.11
N SER A 36 30.57 7.59 1.38
CA SER A 36 29.42 6.96 2.03
C SER A 36 28.41 6.30 1.08
N GLU A 37 28.63 6.38 -0.24
CA GLU A 37 27.71 5.85 -1.23
C GLU A 37 27.63 4.31 -1.17
N LYS A 38 26.47 3.80 -0.75
CA LYS A 38 26.17 2.37 -0.77
C LYS A 38 25.66 2.01 -2.15
N THR A 39 26.31 1.07 -2.82
CA THR A 39 25.89 0.67 -4.16
C THR A 39 24.97 -0.54 -4.08
N ALA A 40 23.90 -0.53 -4.85
CA ALA A 40 22.96 -1.63 -4.91
C ALA A 40 22.98 -2.30 -6.28
N ALA A 41 22.93 -3.62 -6.25
CA ALA A 41 22.79 -4.44 -7.43
C ALA A 41 21.30 -4.68 -7.71
N ILE A 42 20.88 -4.63 -8.96
CA ILE A 42 19.49 -4.85 -9.36
C ILE A 42 19.45 -5.98 -10.39
N VAL A 43 18.53 -6.91 -10.21
CA VAL A 43 18.20 -7.94 -11.21
C VAL A 43 16.71 -7.95 -11.50
N PHE A 44 16.36 -7.88 -12.80
CA PHE A 44 14.99 -8.04 -13.26
C PHE A 44 14.69 -9.51 -13.59
N GLY A 45 13.52 -9.96 -13.14
CA GLY A 45 12.91 -11.21 -13.50
C GLY A 45 12.48 -11.25 -14.96
N PRO A 46 12.06 -12.43 -15.45
CA PRO A 46 11.51 -12.55 -16.78
C PRO A 46 10.24 -11.71 -16.90
N GLU A 47 10.05 -11.09 -18.07
CA GLU A 47 8.84 -10.33 -18.41
C GLU A 47 7.60 -11.22 -18.24
N ASN A 48 7.54 -12.36 -18.95
CA ASN A 48 6.40 -13.27 -18.94
C ASN A 48 6.62 -14.49 -18.02
N GLY A 49 6.94 -14.29 -16.75
CA GLY A 49 7.08 -15.41 -15.82
C GLY A 49 7.51 -15.07 -14.40
N ALA A 50 7.64 -16.11 -13.58
CA ALA A 50 8.14 -15.97 -12.21
C ALA A 50 9.67 -15.95 -12.17
N VAL A 51 10.22 -15.15 -11.26
CA VAL A 51 11.63 -15.18 -10.88
C VAL A 51 11.98 -16.57 -10.35
N GLY A 52 12.96 -17.21 -11.00
CA GLY A 52 13.46 -18.53 -10.62
C GLY A 52 14.68 -18.50 -9.73
N GLU A 53 14.89 -19.58 -8.97
CA GLU A 53 15.98 -19.71 -7.99
C GLU A 53 17.36 -19.55 -8.63
N LYS A 54 17.56 -20.13 -9.82
CA LYS A 54 18.80 -20.01 -10.59
C LYS A 54 19.14 -18.54 -10.91
N LEU A 55 18.14 -17.71 -11.21
CA LEU A 55 18.37 -16.30 -11.53
C LEU A 55 18.87 -15.54 -10.30
N VAL A 56 18.18 -15.73 -9.17
CA VAL A 56 18.52 -15.13 -7.87
C VAL A 56 19.93 -15.55 -7.45
N TYR A 57 20.23 -16.86 -7.48
CA TYR A 57 21.55 -17.37 -7.07
C TYR A 57 22.68 -16.78 -7.92
N GLN A 58 22.50 -16.71 -9.24
CA GLN A 58 23.52 -16.15 -10.12
C GLN A 58 23.70 -14.65 -9.94
N ALA A 59 22.62 -13.91 -9.71
CA ALA A 59 22.67 -12.47 -9.43
C ALA A 59 23.35 -12.18 -8.08
N ALA A 60 22.99 -12.91 -7.02
CA ALA A 60 23.61 -12.79 -5.70
C ALA A 60 25.10 -13.12 -5.73
N ARG A 61 25.48 -14.19 -6.43
CA ARG A 61 26.88 -14.60 -6.55
C ARG A 61 27.70 -13.56 -7.32
N GLU A 62 27.14 -12.98 -8.37
CA GLU A 62 27.80 -11.91 -9.13
C GLU A 62 27.94 -10.63 -8.29
N ALA A 63 26.89 -10.25 -7.55
CA ALA A 63 26.92 -9.08 -6.69
C ALA A 63 27.95 -9.22 -5.57
N HIS A 64 27.99 -10.39 -4.91
CA HIS A 64 28.97 -10.68 -3.87
C HIS A 64 30.41 -10.70 -4.42
N ALA A 65 30.63 -11.30 -5.60
CA ALA A 65 31.95 -11.39 -6.21
C ALA A 65 32.55 -10.03 -6.60
N LYS A 66 31.70 -9.04 -6.91
CA LYS A 66 32.14 -7.67 -7.19
C LYS A 66 32.48 -6.91 -5.91
N SER A 67 31.96 -7.32 -4.75
CA SER A 67 32.20 -6.74 -3.41
C SER A 67 32.00 -5.21 -3.28
N THR A 68 31.48 -4.56 -4.33
CA THR A 68 31.11 -3.15 -4.35
C THR A 68 29.70 -2.94 -3.82
N TYR A 69 28.82 -3.94 -3.97
CA TYR A 69 27.40 -3.82 -3.65
C TYR A 69 27.08 -4.27 -2.24
N ASP A 70 26.29 -3.45 -1.54
CA ASP A 70 25.83 -3.71 -0.18
C ASP A 70 24.50 -4.50 -0.15
N HIS A 71 23.72 -4.43 -1.24
CA HIS A 71 22.38 -5.04 -1.29
C HIS A 71 21.99 -5.47 -2.71
N LEU A 72 21.19 -6.53 -2.82
CA LEU A 72 20.61 -7.02 -4.07
C LEU A 72 19.08 -6.82 -4.11
N PHE A 73 18.59 -6.07 -5.09
CA PHE A 73 17.17 -6.01 -5.39
C PHE A 73 16.80 -6.98 -6.51
N VAL A 74 15.85 -7.86 -6.22
CA VAL A 74 15.27 -8.81 -7.17
C VAL A 74 13.88 -8.32 -7.54
N ILE A 75 13.69 -7.88 -8.77
CA ILE A 75 12.46 -7.22 -9.21
C ILE A 75 11.71 -8.13 -10.18
N GLY A 76 10.43 -8.40 -9.98
CA GLY A 76 9.64 -9.18 -10.95
C GLY A 76 8.15 -9.19 -10.66
N PHE A 77 7.35 -9.68 -11.61
CA PHE A 77 5.89 -9.77 -11.45
C PHE A 77 5.45 -10.92 -10.53
N ALA A 78 6.23 -11.99 -10.50
CA ALA A 78 6.01 -13.15 -9.63
C ALA A 78 7.36 -13.77 -9.23
N ILE A 79 7.36 -14.59 -8.17
CA ILE A 79 8.55 -15.31 -7.69
C ILE A 79 8.20 -16.74 -7.31
N GLN A 80 9.08 -17.68 -7.68
CA GLN A 80 8.92 -19.09 -7.29
C GLN A 80 9.19 -19.26 -5.78
N PRO A 81 8.53 -20.21 -5.08
CA PRO A 81 8.72 -20.41 -3.64
C PRO A 81 10.19 -20.61 -3.22
N ASN A 82 10.94 -21.43 -3.96
CA ASN A 82 12.36 -21.67 -3.68
C ASN A 82 13.21 -20.42 -3.93
N ALA A 83 12.87 -19.62 -4.94
CA ALA A 83 13.54 -18.36 -5.22
C ALA A 83 13.27 -17.34 -4.10
N ARG A 84 12.04 -17.29 -3.58
CA ARG A 84 11.66 -16.41 -2.47
C ARG A 84 12.43 -16.75 -1.20
N LYS A 85 12.50 -18.04 -0.87
CA LYS A 85 13.30 -18.53 0.26
C LYS A 85 14.77 -18.16 0.10
N LEU A 86 15.32 -18.33 -1.10
CA LEU A 86 16.71 -17.96 -1.39
C LEU A 86 16.96 -16.45 -1.25
N VAL A 87 15.98 -15.59 -1.57
CA VAL A 87 16.10 -14.14 -1.34
C VAL A 87 16.15 -13.82 0.16
N GLU A 88 15.30 -14.48 0.96
CA GLU A 88 15.28 -14.29 2.43
C GLU A 88 16.57 -14.81 3.09
N ASP A 89 17.07 -15.95 2.65
CA ASP A 89 18.28 -16.58 3.19
C ASP A 89 19.58 -16.05 2.53
N CYS A 90 19.49 -15.09 1.59
CA CYS A 90 20.59 -14.71 0.70
C CYS A 90 21.84 -14.20 1.45
N GLU A 91 21.63 -13.43 2.53
CA GLU A 91 22.71 -12.93 3.39
C GLU A 91 23.52 -14.08 4.01
N SER A 92 22.83 -15.14 4.45
CA SER A 92 23.47 -16.32 5.05
C SER A 92 24.09 -17.29 4.04
N VAL A 93 23.52 -17.38 2.83
CA VAL A 93 23.93 -18.36 1.80
C VAL A 93 25.00 -17.81 0.87
N VAL A 94 24.90 -16.53 0.50
CA VAL A 94 25.75 -15.90 -0.53
C VAL A 94 26.53 -14.71 0.01
N GLY A 95 26.22 -14.21 1.22
CA GLY A 95 26.96 -13.12 1.84
C GLY A 95 26.56 -11.73 1.32
N ILE A 96 25.38 -11.59 0.74
CA ILE A 96 24.78 -10.29 0.39
C ILE A 96 23.28 -10.32 0.72
N PRO A 97 22.74 -9.33 1.45
CA PRO A 97 21.30 -9.25 1.70
C PRO A 97 20.55 -8.99 0.38
N ALA A 98 19.39 -9.62 0.25
CA ALA A 98 18.55 -9.47 -0.93
C ALA A 98 17.11 -9.12 -0.55
N THR A 99 16.43 -8.37 -1.41
CA THR A 99 15.01 -8.05 -1.25
C THR A 99 14.28 -8.23 -2.55
N TYR A 100 13.16 -8.93 -2.51
CA TYR A 100 12.28 -9.07 -3.65
C TYR A 100 11.26 -7.93 -3.67
N LEU A 101 11.21 -7.22 -4.79
CA LEU A 101 10.24 -6.18 -5.08
C LEU A 101 9.28 -6.70 -6.16
N GLN A 102 8.00 -6.78 -5.81
CA GLN A 102 6.98 -7.20 -6.76
C GLN A 102 6.58 -6.03 -7.66
N MET A 103 6.65 -6.23 -8.97
CA MET A 103 6.12 -5.28 -9.96
C MET A 103 4.61 -5.51 -10.14
N THR A 104 3.86 -4.43 -10.21
CA THR A 104 2.44 -4.47 -10.56
C THR A 104 2.28 -4.77 -12.06
N PRO A 105 1.42 -5.75 -12.45
CA PRO A 105 1.17 -6.10 -13.86
C PRO A 105 0.78 -4.93 -14.77
N ASP A 106 0.27 -3.84 -14.18
CA ASP A 106 -0.07 -2.58 -14.85
C ASP A 106 1.08 -1.99 -15.66
N VAL A 107 2.34 -2.26 -15.27
CA VAL A 107 3.54 -1.86 -16.03
C VAL A 107 3.55 -2.47 -17.43
N MET A 108 3.02 -3.68 -17.61
CA MET A 108 2.93 -4.36 -18.92
C MET A 108 1.81 -3.81 -19.80
N MET A 109 0.83 -3.11 -19.21
CA MET A 109 -0.29 -2.51 -19.96
C MET A 109 0.11 -1.21 -20.67
N GLY A 110 1.34 -0.73 -20.48
CA GLY A 110 1.92 0.39 -21.23
C GLY A 110 1.01 1.62 -21.29
N ASP A 111 0.80 2.15 -22.49
CA ASP A 111 -0.02 3.34 -22.78
C ASP A 111 -1.54 3.09 -22.78
N LEU A 112 -1.98 1.85 -22.50
CA LEU A 112 -3.42 1.53 -22.43
C LEU A 112 -4.07 2.16 -21.19
N LEU A 113 -3.26 2.44 -20.17
CA LEU A 113 -3.62 3.22 -19.00
C LEU A 113 -3.13 4.66 -19.20
N LYS A 114 -4.01 5.65 -19.05
CA LYS A 114 -3.61 7.06 -19.05
C LYS A 114 -2.54 7.27 -17.97
N THR A 115 -1.33 7.65 -18.39
CA THR A 115 -0.28 8.12 -17.49
C THR A 115 -0.68 9.49 -16.93
N MET A 116 -1.47 9.49 -15.86
CA MET A 116 -1.70 10.67 -15.04
C MET A 116 -0.59 10.77 -13.97
N ARG A 117 -0.44 11.93 -13.36
CA ARG A 117 0.44 12.12 -12.18
C ARG A 117 0.13 11.14 -11.04
N SER A 118 -1.08 10.55 -11.04
CA SER A 118 -1.54 9.49 -10.14
C SER A 118 -1.02 8.08 -10.49
N SER A 119 -0.34 7.89 -11.61
CA SER A 119 0.21 6.60 -12.08
C SER A 119 1.52 6.20 -11.37
N GLN A 120 1.78 6.74 -10.16
CA GLN A 120 2.86 6.23 -9.33
C GLN A 120 2.53 4.82 -8.84
N ILE A 121 3.42 3.88 -9.18
CA ILE A 121 3.29 2.43 -8.97
C ILE A 121 3.28 2.05 -7.47
N PHE A 122 3.68 2.96 -6.60
CA PHE A 122 3.71 2.79 -5.15
C PHE A 122 3.06 4.01 -4.48
N SER A 123 1.91 3.80 -3.84
CA SER A 123 1.34 4.71 -2.85
C SER A 123 1.39 4.00 -1.51
N VAL A 124 1.99 4.63 -0.50
CA VAL A 124 1.92 4.09 0.86
C VAL A 124 0.74 4.77 1.53
N CYS A 125 -0.38 4.07 1.58
CA CYS A 125 -1.57 4.55 2.30
C CYS A 125 -1.57 3.94 3.70
N GLY A 126 -1.90 4.75 4.70
CA GLY A 126 -2.13 4.28 6.06
C GLY A 126 -3.36 3.39 6.17
N LEU A 127 -3.62 2.84 7.35
CA LEU A 127 -4.91 2.19 7.61
C LEU A 127 -5.99 3.27 7.79
N PRO A 128 -7.24 3.01 7.37
CA PRO A 128 -8.34 3.92 7.65
C PRO A 128 -8.54 4.13 9.15
N GLU A 129 -8.78 5.38 9.53
CA GLU A 129 -9.11 5.74 10.90
C GLU A 129 -10.64 5.66 11.08
N VAL A 130 -11.08 4.75 11.95
CA VAL A 130 -12.50 4.48 12.18
C VAL A 130 -12.83 4.44 13.66
N LYS A 131 -14.02 4.95 14.00
CA LYS A 131 -14.56 4.96 15.35
C LYS A 131 -15.87 4.19 15.40
N VAL A 132 -15.99 3.30 16.39
CA VAL A 132 -17.24 2.57 16.65
C VAL A 132 -17.97 3.26 17.81
N HIS A 133 -19.21 3.62 17.56
CA HIS A 133 -20.14 4.16 18.56
C HIS A 133 -21.15 3.08 18.93
N SER A 134 -21.48 2.96 20.20
CA SER A 134 -22.56 2.09 20.67
C SER A 134 -23.64 2.92 21.35
N THR A 135 -24.89 2.57 21.07
CA THR A 135 -26.07 3.15 21.71
C THR A 135 -26.96 2.03 22.19
N THR A 136 -27.28 2.03 23.48
CA THR A 136 -28.23 1.08 24.07
C THR A 136 -29.54 1.80 24.34
N LYS A 137 -30.63 1.31 23.76
CA LYS A 137 -31.98 1.81 24.01
C LYS A 137 -32.93 0.64 24.23
N ASP A 138 -33.73 0.70 25.29
CA ASP A 138 -34.73 -0.31 25.64
C ASP A 138 -34.17 -1.75 25.73
N GLY A 139 -32.91 -1.89 26.17
CA GLY A 139 -32.22 -3.18 26.31
C GLY A 139 -31.60 -3.73 25.03
N ASN A 140 -31.77 -3.06 23.88
CA ASN A 140 -31.11 -3.41 22.63
C ASN A 140 -29.90 -2.50 22.38
N THR A 141 -28.74 -3.09 22.08
CA THR A 141 -27.50 -2.35 21.77
C THR A 141 -27.28 -2.34 20.27
N THR A 142 -27.24 -1.14 19.70
CA THR A 142 -26.93 -0.91 18.30
C THR A 142 -25.58 -0.20 18.17
N TYR A 143 -24.86 -0.49 17.09
CA TYR A 143 -23.56 0.08 16.78
C TYR A 143 -23.64 0.96 15.54
N GLN A 144 -22.77 1.95 15.47
CA GLN A 144 -22.52 2.76 14.29
C GLN A 144 -21.03 2.90 14.08
N VAL A 145 -20.58 2.90 12.82
CA VAL A 145 -19.19 3.13 12.48
C VAL A 145 -19.07 4.49 11.82
N GLU A 146 -18.11 5.28 12.27
CA GLU A 146 -17.72 6.57 11.70
C GLU A 146 -16.33 6.45 11.08
N LEU A 147 -16.21 6.82 9.80
CA LEU A 147 -14.94 6.99 9.12
C LEU A 147 -14.41 8.41 9.40
N LEU A 148 -13.30 8.49 10.12
CA LEU A 148 -12.63 9.77 10.42
C LEU A 148 -11.77 10.22 9.25
N GLY A 149 -11.07 9.28 8.62
CA GLY A 149 -10.17 9.59 7.51
C GLY A 149 -9.20 8.49 7.16
N LEU A 150 -8.20 8.87 6.38
CA LEU A 150 -7.13 8.03 5.88
C LEU A 150 -5.88 8.91 5.68
N ASP A 151 -4.72 8.45 6.13
CA ASP A 151 -3.46 9.09 5.79
C ASP A 151 -2.92 8.54 4.47
N VAL A 152 -2.47 9.43 3.58
CA VAL A 152 -1.85 9.08 2.30
C VAL A 152 -0.46 9.70 2.26
N PHE A 153 0.56 8.88 2.03
CA PHE A 153 1.92 9.37 1.84
C PHE A 153 2.23 9.56 0.35
N ASP A 154 2.65 10.77 -0.01
CA ASP A 154 3.15 11.06 -1.36
C ASP A 154 4.67 10.88 -1.41
N PRO A 155 5.20 9.84 -2.08
CA PRO A 155 6.63 9.60 -2.14
C PRO A 155 7.38 10.63 -3.02
N ALA A 156 6.69 11.44 -3.83
CA ALA A 156 7.35 12.51 -4.59
C ALA A 156 7.64 13.75 -3.73
N THR A 157 6.77 14.07 -2.77
CA THR A 157 6.98 15.21 -1.85
C THR A 157 7.57 14.77 -0.51
N MET A 158 7.53 13.47 -0.21
CA MET A 158 7.85 12.89 1.10
C MET A 158 6.98 13.43 2.24
N GLU A 159 5.75 13.85 1.94
CA GLU A 159 4.79 14.36 2.92
C GLU A 159 3.64 13.37 3.13
N ALA A 160 3.14 13.31 4.36
CA ALA A 160 1.92 12.60 4.71
C ALA A 160 0.74 13.59 4.71
N GLU A 161 -0.27 13.31 3.91
CA GLU A 161 -1.50 14.09 3.84
C GLU A 161 -2.63 13.32 4.52
N HIS A 162 -3.25 13.94 5.52
CA HIS A 162 -4.45 13.39 6.16
C HIS A 162 -5.69 13.74 5.33
N ARG A 163 -6.35 12.72 4.80
CA ARG A 163 -7.63 12.84 4.11
C ARG A 163 -8.76 12.57 5.08
N LYS A 164 -9.71 13.49 5.13
CA LYS A 164 -10.93 13.32 5.92
C LYS A 164 -11.86 12.29 5.29
N GLY A 165 -12.69 11.65 6.12
CA GLY A 165 -13.66 10.65 5.67
C GLY A 165 -14.69 11.19 4.68
N ASP A 166 -14.97 12.50 4.65
CA ASP A 166 -15.89 13.15 3.71
C ASP A 166 -15.26 13.42 2.32
N ASP A 167 -13.95 13.20 2.18
CA ASP A 167 -13.20 13.37 0.94
C ASP A 167 -12.57 12.06 0.44
N VAL A 168 -13.12 10.90 0.84
CA VAL A 168 -12.79 9.62 0.20
C VAL A 168 -13.73 9.34 -0.98
N PRO A 169 -13.25 8.71 -2.06
CA PRO A 169 -14.10 8.25 -3.16
C PRO A 169 -15.21 7.30 -2.71
N ALA A 170 -14.86 6.31 -1.90
CA ALA A 170 -15.83 5.36 -1.36
C ALA A 170 -15.34 4.71 -0.07
N TRP A 171 -16.29 4.33 0.78
CA TRP A 171 -16.06 3.40 1.88
C TRP A 171 -17.23 2.44 2.05
N LEU A 172 -16.92 1.22 2.46
CA LEU A 172 -17.83 0.09 2.56
C LEU A 172 -17.74 -0.49 3.97
N LEU A 173 -18.86 -1.00 4.46
CA LEU A 173 -18.97 -1.60 5.79
C LEU A 173 -19.50 -3.03 5.68
N ASP A 174 -18.78 -3.95 6.28
CA ASP A 174 -19.24 -5.27 6.68
C ASP A 174 -19.53 -5.24 8.18
N THR A 175 -20.75 -5.60 8.57
CA THR A 175 -21.22 -5.51 9.96
C THR A 175 -20.92 -6.76 10.79
N ASP A 176 -20.52 -7.88 10.16
CA ASP A 176 -20.23 -9.15 10.83
C ASP A 176 -19.13 -9.93 10.11
N TYR A 177 -17.97 -9.29 9.96
CA TYR A 177 -16.86 -9.82 9.17
C TYR A 177 -16.27 -11.10 9.77
N ASN A 178 -16.07 -12.12 8.93
CA ASN A 178 -15.68 -13.48 9.33
C ASN A 178 -14.20 -13.83 9.07
N ASP A 179 -13.34 -12.83 8.85
CA ASP A 179 -11.92 -12.99 8.49
C ASP A 179 -11.63 -13.70 7.15
N LEU A 180 -12.66 -14.05 6.37
CA LEU A 180 -12.51 -14.79 5.11
C LEU A 180 -12.99 -14.01 3.89
N SER A 181 -14.18 -13.42 3.95
CA SER A 181 -14.77 -12.70 2.82
C SER A 181 -15.47 -11.44 3.27
N PHE A 182 -15.17 -10.33 2.62
CA PHE A 182 -15.81 -9.05 2.88
C PHE A 182 -17.21 -9.02 2.24
N HIS A 183 -18.25 -8.88 3.05
CA HIS A 183 -19.63 -8.72 2.61
C HIS A 183 -20.08 -7.27 2.79
N VAL A 184 -20.43 -6.60 1.68
CA VAL A 184 -20.86 -5.20 1.73
C VAL A 184 -22.29 -5.12 2.27
N CYS A 185 -22.42 -4.73 3.55
CA CYS A 185 -23.71 -4.46 4.19
C CYS A 185 -24.17 -3.02 3.93
N GLN A 186 -23.25 -2.06 3.96
CA GLN A 186 -23.50 -0.65 3.67
C GLN A 186 -22.37 -0.07 2.81
N ALA A 187 -22.70 0.89 1.96
CA ALA A 187 -21.77 1.52 1.04
C ALA A 187 -21.98 3.03 1.01
N PHE A 188 -20.89 3.79 0.90
CA PHE A 188 -20.87 5.24 0.99
C PHE A 188 -19.92 5.82 -0.05
N PHE A 189 -20.30 6.97 -0.61
CA PHE A 189 -19.58 7.73 -1.63
C PHE A 189 -19.58 9.23 -1.25
N PRO A 190 -18.80 9.62 -0.23
CA PRO A 190 -18.84 10.96 0.34
C PRO A 190 -18.48 12.07 -0.66
N ARG A 191 -17.55 11.80 -1.58
CA ARG A 191 -17.16 12.78 -2.60
C ARG A 191 -18.27 13.01 -3.62
N THR A 192 -18.92 14.17 -3.50
CA THR A 192 -20.18 14.48 -4.19
C THR A 192 -20.10 14.63 -5.72
N ALA A 193 -18.90 14.83 -6.29
CA ALA A 193 -18.73 14.98 -7.74
C ALA A 193 -18.96 13.68 -8.55
N ALA A 194 -18.87 12.51 -7.91
CA ALA A 194 -19.13 11.22 -8.58
C ALA A 194 -20.63 10.94 -8.82
N TRP A 195 -21.51 11.71 -8.17
CA TRP A 195 -22.96 11.47 -8.14
C TRP A 195 -23.67 11.77 -9.45
N ASP A 196 -23.23 12.80 -10.19
CA ASP A 196 -23.90 13.21 -11.43
C ASP A 196 -23.88 12.11 -12.48
N ASN A 197 -22.79 11.33 -12.53
CA ASN A 197 -22.65 10.20 -13.43
C ASN A 197 -23.48 9.00 -12.97
N LEU A 198 -23.52 8.71 -11.66
CA LEU A 198 -24.27 7.59 -11.10
C LEU A 198 -25.79 7.81 -11.20
N LYS A 199 -26.28 9.01 -10.87
CA LYS A 199 -27.69 9.43 -11.03
C LYS A 199 -28.14 9.29 -12.48
N ARG A 200 -27.30 9.71 -13.43
CA ARG A 200 -27.58 9.58 -14.87
C ARG A 200 -27.58 8.13 -15.35
N ALA A 201 -26.69 7.28 -14.81
CA ALA A 201 -26.59 5.87 -15.17
C ALA A 201 -27.74 5.01 -14.61
N LEU A 202 -28.13 5.25 -13.35
CA LEU A 202 -29.17 4.46 -12.66
C LEU A 202 -30.59 4.77 -13.12
N LYS A 203 -30.82 5.89 -13.82
CA LYS A 203 -32.14 6.30 -14.40
C LYS A 203 -33.32 6.11 -13.43
N ALA A 204 -33.09 6.23 -12.13
CA ALA A 204 -34.07 5.93 -11.11
C ALA A 204 -34.36 7.17 -10.27
N ASN A 205 -35.65 7.45 -10.08
CA ASN A 205 -36.13 8.52 -9.22
C ASN A 205 -36.03 8.07 -7.75
N TYR A 206 -34.84 8.14 -7.16
CA TYR A 206 -34.65 7.92 -5.72
C TYR A 206 -34.92 9.23 -4.95
N GLU A 207 -35.50 9.11 -3.75
CA GLU A 207 -35.69 10.24 -2.83
C GLU A 207 -34.36 10.90 -2.44
N GLU A 208 -34.35 12.22 -2.25
CA GLU A 208 -33.16 13.01 -1.88
C GLU A 208 -32.44 12.46 -0.64
N THR A 209 -33.20 11.91 0.30
CA THR A 209 -32.73 11.31 1.57
C THR A 209 -31.81 10.10 1.39
N VAL A 210 -31.96 9.33 0.31
CA VAL A 210 -31.09 8.18 0.01
C VAL A 210 -29.69 8.66 -0.38
N TRP A 211 -29.61 9.80 -1.07
CA TRP A 211 -28.34 10.37 -1.51
C TRP A 211 -27.56 10.98 -0.34
N ASP A 212 -28.26 11.62 0.61
CA ASP A 212 -27.65 12.15 1.83
C ASP A 212 -27.05 11.05 2.70
N HIS A 213 -27.71 9.89 2.80
CA HIS A 213 -27.18 8.74 3.52
C HIS A 213 -25.89 8.21 2.90
N LEU A 214 -25.84 8.10 1.57
CA LEU A 214 -24.67 7.62 0.87
C LEU A 214 -23.50 8.61 0.88
N ALA A 215 -23.76 9.91 1.06
CA ALA A 215 -22.70 10.92 1.19
C ALA A 215 -22.09 11.01 2.60
N GLY A 216 -22.62 10.24 3.57
CA GLY A 216 -22.21 10.30 4.96
C GLY A 216 -20.88 9.60 5.28
N THR A 217 -20.28 10.03 6.40
CA THR A 217 -19.13 9.36 7.04
C THR A 217 -19.54 8.46 8.19
N ILE A 218 -20.84 8.41 8.53
CA ILE A 218 -21.39 7.64 9.64
C ILE A 218 -22.38 6.62 9.09
N SER A 219 -22.24 5.36 9.53
CA SER A 219 -23.11 4.27 9.12
C SER A 219 -24.52 4.39 9.70
N ALA A 220 -25.49 3.75 9.04
CA ALA A 220 -26.76 3.46 9.71
C ALA A 220 -26.50 2.52 10.91
N PRO A 221 -27.31 2.62 11.99
CA PRO A 221 -27.23 1.71 13.12
C PRO A 221 -27.41 0.25 12.71
N PHE A 222 -26.65 -0.65 13.32
CA PHE A 222 -26.74 -2.10 13.11
C PHE A 222 -26.55 -2.87 14.43
N GLU A 223 -27.02 -4.11 14.47
CA GLU A 223 -26.80 -5.03 15.59
C GLU A 223 -25.52 -5.83 15.38
N ALA A 224 -24.82 -6.19 16.45
CA ALA A 224 -23.66 -7.06 16.34
C ALA A 224 -24.08 -8.47 15.92
N GLY A 225 -23.44 -8.99 14.87
CA GLY A 225 -23.65 -10.37 14.43
C GLY A 225 -22.86 -11.39 15.26
N GLU A 226 -22.71 -12.60 14.71
CA GLU A 226 -22.11 -13.74 15.40
C GLU A 226 -20.60 -13.55 15.63
N GLN A 227 -19.91 -12.94 14.68
CA GLN A 227 -18.47 -12.71 14.72
C GLN A 227 -18.11 -11.52 15.64
N ARG A 228 -19.07 -10.64 15.92
CA ARG A 228 -18.90 -9.41 16.72
C ARG A 228 -17.75 -8.55 16.22
N GLN A 229 -17.58 -8.46 14.91
CA GLN A 229 -16.56 -7.64 14.27
C GLN A 229 -17.16 -6.88 13.10
N ALA A 230 -16.79 -5.61 12.97
CA ALA A 230 -17.11 -4.80 11.81
C ALA A 230 -15.84 -4.55 11.02
N ALA A 231 -15.90 -4.72 9.70
CA ALA A 231 -14.80 -4.40 8.81
C ALA A 231 -15.16 -3.21 7.92
N VAL A 232 -14.23 -2.26 7.82
CA VAL A 232 -14.37 -1.07 6.99
C VAL A 232 -13.36 -1.15 5.87
N LYS A 233 -13.84 -1.10 4.63
CA LYS A 233 -13.02 -1.02 3.44
C LYS A 233 -13.11 0.37 2.84
N VAL A 234 -11.99 1.05 2.67
CA VAL A 234 -11.91 2.37 2.02
C VAL A 234 -11.23 2.24 0.67
N ILE A 235 -11.75 2.96 -0.33
CA ILE A 235 -11.17 3.10 -1.66
C ILE A 235 -10.56 4.49 -1.77
N ASP A 236 -9.25 4.57 -1.99
CA ASP A 236 -8.55 5.85 -2.17
C ASP A 236 -8.66 6.39 -3.61
N ASP A 237 -8.08 7.57 -3.87
CA ASP A 237 -8.11 8.21 -5.20
C ASP A 237 -7.36 7.44 -6.29
N ARG A 238 -6.48 6.54 -5.89
CA ARG A 238 -5.69 5.70 -6.79
C ARG A 238 -6.38 4.35 -7.03
N GLY A 239 -7.49 4.09 -6.34
CA GLY A 239 -8.24 2.84 -6.42
C GLY A 239 -7.70 1.74 -5.51
N ASN A 240 -6.79 2.05 -4.58
CA ASN A 240 -6.32 1.07 -3.61
C ASN A 240 -7.42 0.73 -2.60
N GLU A 241 -7.52 -0.55 -2.27
CA GLU A 241 -8.43 -1.03 -1.22
C GLU A 241 -7.69 -1.15 0.11
N LEU A 242 -8.22 -0.50 1.14
CA LEU A 242 -7.66 -0.51 2.49
C LEU A 242 -8.70 -1.04 3.46
N LEU A 243 -8.33 -2.06 4.25
CA LEU A 243 -9.24 -2.75 5.16
C LEU A 243 -8.79 -2.53 6.61
N VAL A 244 -9.73 -2.12 7.47
CA VAL A 244 -9.56 -2.13 8.92
C VAL A 244 -10.68 -2.92 9.57
N VAL A 245 -10.33 -3.78 10.51
CA VAL A 245 -11.31 -4.59 11.28
C VAL A 245 -11.35 -4.06 12.71
N LYS A 246 -12.57 -3.92 13.26
CA LYS A 246 -12.83 -3.49 14.63
C LYS A 246 -13.72 -4.51 15.34
N SER A 247 -13.28 -4.97 16.49
CA SER A 247 -14.13 -5.76 17.39
C SER A 247 -15.23 -4.90 17.99
N LEU A 248 -16.44 -5.45 18.05
CA LEU A 248 -17.61 -4.85 18.65
C LEU A 248 -17.70 -5.32 20.12
N PRO A 249 -17.74 -4.37 21.09
CA PRO A 249 -17.84 -4.68 22.52
C PRO A 249 -19.04 -5.55 22.86
#